data_AF-A0A7C5U7T6-F1
#
_entry.id   AF-A0A7C5U7T6-F1
#
_cell.length_a   1.000
_cell.length_b   1.000
_cell.length_c   1.000
_cell.angle_alpha   90.00
_cell.angle_beta   90.00
_cell.angle_gamma   90.00
#
_symmetry.space_group_name_H-M   'P 1'
#
loop_
_entity.id
_entity.type
_entity.pdbx_description
1 polymer ?
#
loop_
_entity_poly.entity_id
_entity_poly.type
_entity_poly.pdbx_seq_one_letter_code
_entity_poly.pdbx_strand_id
1 'polypeptide(L)'
;MNRGIALIFVLWLTAVLALAVSSMLLMLRMEVRRCALQEDSVKAFYLARSGLAHALSLLARDANGFDSYSEEWAFIDSTQSELSEEQGRYIVKVEDESGKLNLNMASRDELIRFFGDEEIADAIIDWRDKDDAQSACGAESEWYALAGLPYKPRNGPFETLHELLLVRGISKDTFYGVMRDGRQVSTPARNHLTVYSSVPNVMPDGSPLVNLNKASEEELKSALGDVLTDDEIKAIVRYRIGSQTPQATQRPQQSATQKPPPNETVTQGTTFGSNQTSAVPSRAIITQPPISSLEGMATQGEQQQPQRGSEVQARLFNSLSDLFSVPGMPPDKARQIIDRVTIWDGSARYGVININTASFEVLMSIPTMSEAIANDIIAFRDTNGAFESLSQLLDLPSVDEETFRRLVDRVSIRTNTFRIISVGWMNSGARHVIECVVERLPHSPTEVASRKPQTELFSTSFREPITHSGSSKKDTYTFLVRYWRER
;
A
#
# COMPACT_ATOMS: atom_id res chain seq x y z
N MET A 1 34.71 -89.12 -16.29
CA MET A 1 33.99 -87.96 -15.68
C MET A 1 33.86 -86.76 -16.62
N ASN A 2 34.85 -86.45 -17.47
CA ASN A 2 34.99 -85.18 -18.21
C ASN A 2 33.77 -84.71 -19.03
N ARG A 3 32.88 -85.60 -19.50
CA ARG A 3 31.67 -85.21 -20.25
C ARG A 3 30.60 -84.51 -19.42
N GLY A 4 30.52 -84.73 -18.11
CA GLY A 4 29.55 -84.04 -17.23
C GLY A 4 29.97 -82.61 -16.88
N ILE A 5 31.28 -82.37 -16.76
CA ILE A 5 31.85 -81.07 -16.38
C ILE A 5 31.55 -80.00 -17.43
N ALA A 6 31.58 -80.36 -18.72
CA ALA A 6 31.24 -79.45 -19.81
C ALA A 6 29.78 -78.93 -19.73
N LEU A 7 28.83 -79.78 -19.34
CA LEU A 7 27.43 -79.37 -19.18
C LEU A 7 27.27 -78.34 -18.06
N ILE A 8 27.99 -78.52 -16.95
CA ILE A 8 27.98 -77.61 -15.80
C ILE A 8 28.56 -76.26 -16.21
N PHE A 9 29.69 -76.22 -16.94
CA PHE A 9 30.24 -74.96 -17.46
C PHE A 9 29.29 -74.23 -18.41
N VAL A 10 28.61 -74.96 -19.32
CA VAL A 10 27.62 -74.35 -20.22
C VAL A 10 26.44 -73.78 -19.45
N LEU A 11 25.92 -74.49 -18.44
CA LEU A 11 24.79 -74.03 -17.61
C LEU A 11 25.16 -72.82 -16.74
N TRP A 12 26.37 -72.77 -16.20
CA TRP A 12 26.88 -71.57 -15.51
C TRP A 12 27.07 -70.39 -16.47
N LEU A 13 27.60 -70.62 -17.67
CA LEU A 13 27.78 -69.59 -18.69
C LEU A 13 26.44 -69.00 -19.14
N THR A 14 25.42 -69.83 -19.39
CA THR A 14 24.08 -69.34 -19.75
C THR A 14 23.36 -68.65 -18.59
N ALA A 15 23.56 -69.10 -17.34
CA ALA A 15 23.02 -68.41 -16.16
C ALA A 15 23.65 -67.02 -15.97
N VAL A 16 24.97 -66.88 -16.11
CA VAL A 16 25.67 -65.59 -16.06
C VAL A 16 25.24 -64.67 -17.20
N LEU A 17 25.11 -65.21 -18.43
CA LEU A 17 24.65 -64.44 -19.58
C LEU A 17 23.20 -63.97 -19.41
N ALA A 18 22.30 -64.82 -18.89
CA ALA A 18 20.93 -64.45 -18.58
C ALA A 18 20.83 -63.36 -17.49
N LEU A 19 21.68 -63.43 -16.46
CA LEU A 19 21.79 -62.37 -15.44
C LEU A 19 22.28 -61.05 -16.03
N ALA A 20 23.29 -61.08 -16.91
CA ALA A 20 23.79 -59.88 -17.59
C ALA A 20 22.72 -59.25 -18.50
N VAL A 21 22.02 -60.05 -19.30
CA VAL A 21 20.90 -59.57 -20.15
C VAL A 21 19.76 -59.03 -19.30
N SER A 22 19.41 -59.69 -18.18
CA SER A 22 18.39 -59.20 -17.25
C SER A 22 18.76 -57.85 -16.63
N SER A 23 20.02 -57.70 -16.19
CA SER A 23 20.55 -56.42 -15.67
C SER A 23 20.48 -55.31 -16.72
N MET A 24 20.90 -55.59 -17.96
CA MET A 24 20.84 -54.64 -19.08
C MET A 24 19.39 -54.25 -19.43
N LEU A 25 18.45 -55.19 -19.41
CA LEU A 25 17.01 -54.90 -19.62
C LEU A 25 16.41 -54.06 -18.48
N LEU A 26 16.87 -54.21 -17.25
CA LEU A 26 16.48 -53.35 -16.14
C LEU A 26 17.07 -51.93 -16.29
N MET A 27 18.34 -51.80 -16.67
CA MET A 27 18.97 -50.50 -16.95
C MET A 27 18.25 -49.75 -18.08
N LEU A 28 18.02 -50.39 -19.24
CA LEU A 28 17.30 -49.80 -20.37
C LEU A 28 15.88 -49.34 -19.99
N ARG A 29 15.16 -50.11 -19.15
CA ARG A 29 13.83 -49.71 -18.65
C ARG A 29 13.89 -48.49 -17.72
N MET A 30 14.97 -48.32 -16.96
CA MET A 30 15.19 -47.14 -16.13
C MET A 30 15.60 -45.91 -16.96
N GLU A 31 16.42 -46.10 -17.98
CA GLU A 31 16.84 -45.03 -18.91
C GLU A 31 15.65 -44.51 -19.72
N VAL A 32 14.84 -45.38 -20.33
CA VAL A 32 13.63 -44.96 -21.07
C VAL A 32 12.66 -44.19 -20.17
N ARG A 33 12.45 -44.64 -18.91
CA ARG A 33 11.65 -43.91 -17.93
C ARG A 33 12.24 -42.55 -17.57
N ARG A 34 13.57 -42.45 -17.44
CA ARG A 34 14.27 -41.19 -17.15
C ARG A 34 14.13 -40.21 -18.31
N CYS A 35 14.29 -40.66 -19.55
CA CYS A 35 14.10 -39.81 -20.74
C CYS A 35 12.67 -39.27 -20.83
N ALA A 36 11.65 -40.11 -20.63
CA ALA A 36 10.25 -39.68 -20.62
C ALA A 36 9.96 -38.66 -19.51
N LEU A 37 10.44 -38.90 -18.28
CA LEU A 37 10.30 -37.93 -17.18
C LEU A 37 11.05 -36.61 -17.43
N GLN A 38 12.18 -36.64 -18.15
CA GLN A 38 12.92 -35.44 -18.51
C GLN A 38 12.21 -34.65 -19.62
N GLU A 39 11.61 -35.32 -20.61
CA GLU A 39 10.76 -34.70 -21.63
C GLU A 39 9.52 -34.04 -20.99
N ASP A 40 8.82 -34.77 -20.12
CA ASP A 40 7.64 -34.27 -19.42
C ASP A 40 7.98 -33.15 -18.42
N SER A 41 9.18 -33.13 -17.85
CA SER A 41 9.65 -31.99 -17.04
C SER A 41 9.82 -30.71 -17.87
N VAL A 42 10.17 -30.83 -19.15
CA VAL A 42 10.26 -29.68 -20.08
C VAL A 42 8.86 -29.24 -20.51
N LYS A 43 7.94 -30.17 -20.77
CA LYS A 43 6.52 -29.83 -21.03
C LYS A 43 5.88 -29.13 -19.83
N ALA A 44 6.09 -29.64 -18.60
CA ALA A 44 5.59 -29.02 -17.38
C ALA A 44 6.13 -27.58 -17.17
N PHE A 45 7.40 -27.33 -17.50
CA PHE A 45 8.00 -26.00 -17.50
C PHE A 45 7.29 -25.05 -18.48
N TYR A 46 7.06 -25.47 -19.73
CA TYR A 46 6.33 -24.64 -20.70
C TYR A 46 4.86 -24.44 -20.33
N LEU A 47 4.17 -25.46 -19.79
CA LEU A 47 2.80 -25.32 -19.26
C LEU A 47 2.73 -24.26 -18.15
N ALA A 48 3.69 -24.23 -17.23
CA ALA A 48 3.75 -23.22 -16.17
C ALA A 48 4.03 -21.80 -16.75
N ARG A 49 4.88 -21.68 -17.78
CA ARG A 49 5.10 -20.39 -18.46
C ARG A 49 3.85 -19.92 -19.25
N SER A 50 3.11 -20.84 -19.87
CA SER A 50 1.83 -20.55 -20.52
C SER A 50 0.78 -20.07 -19.51
N GLY A 51 0.70 -20.69 -18.33
CA GLY A 51 -0.18 -20.21 -17.25
C GLY A 51 0.19 -18.82 -16.76
N LEU A 52 1.48 -18.54 -16.52
CA LEU A 52 1.95 -17.18 -16.20
C LEU A 52 1.57 -16.18 -17.29
N ALA A 53 1.81 -16.50 -18.57
CA ALA A 53 1.47 -15.61 -19.68
C ALA A 53 -0.04 -15.36 -19.79
N HIS A 54 -0.88 -16.36 -19.48
CA HIS A 54 -2.33 -16.21 -19.42
C HIS A 54 -2.74 -15.25 -18.30
N ALA A 55 -2.23 -15.44 -17.07
CA ALA A 55 -2.52 -14.53 -15.95
C ALA A 55 -2.09 -13.08 -16.24
N LEU A 56 -0.89 -12.87 -16.79
CA LEU A 56 -0.43 -11.54 -17.19
C LEU A 56 -1.30 -10.93 -18.30
N SER A 57 -1.85 -11.75 -19.21
CA SER A 57 -2.79 -11.30 -20.25
C SER A 57 -4.15 -10.87 -19.69
N LEU A 58 -4.66 -11.55 -18.64
CA LEU A 58 -5.88 -11.13 -17.95
C LEU A 58 -5.66 -9.84 -17.13
N LEU A 59 -4.57 -9.76 -16.37
CA LEU A 59 -4.19 -8.56 -15.60
C LEU A 59 -3.89 -7.32 -16.48
N ALA A 60 -3.56 -7.55 -17.77
CA ALA A 60 -3.37 -6.52 -18.79
C ALA A 60 -4.63 -6.25 -19.65
N ARG A 61 -5.75 -6.91 -19.35
CA ARG A 61 -7.05 -6.69 -20.01
C ARG A 61 -8.13 -6.24 -19.05
N ASP A 62 -7.90 -6.38 -17.75
CA ASP A 62 -8.63 -5.63 -16.74
C ASP A 62 -8.47 -4.10 -16.97
N ALA A 63 -9.60 -3.42 -16.83
CA ALA A 63 -9.77 -1.98 -16.82
C ALA A 63 -11.08 -1.58 -16.10
N ASN A 64 -11.63 -2.43 -15.22
CA ASN A 64 -12.94 -2.20 -14.59
C ASN A 64 -12.90 -1.08 -13.51
N GLY A 65 -11.73 -0.83 -12.91
CA GLY A 65 -11.51 0.15 -11.85
C GLY A 65 -11.42 -0.40 -10.43
N PHE A 66 -11.49 -1.71 -10.21
CA PHE A 66 -11.36 -2.36 -8.90
C PHE A 66 -10.72 -3.76 -9.04
N ASP A 67 -9.95 -4.20 -8.05
CA ASP A 67 -9.24 -5.48 -8.09
C ASP A 67 -9.81 -6.43 -7.03
N SER A 68 -10.35 -7.58 -7.41
CA SER A 68 -11.14 -8.49 -6.57
C SER A 68 -10.92 -9.99 -6.90
N TYR A 69 -11.05 -10.85 -5.88
CA TYR A 69 -11.04 -12.32 -6.08
C TYR A 69 -12.27 -12.87 -6.83
N SER A 70 -13.25 -12.03 -7.16
CA SER A 70 -14.38 -12.37 -8.04
C SER A 70 -14.05 -12.36 -9.53
N GLU A 71 -12.82 -11.99 -9.92
CA GLU A 71 -12.41 -11.81 -11.32
C GLU A 71 -11.67 -13.00 -11.93
N GLU A 72 -11.67 -13.07 -13.27
CA GLU A 72 -11.05 -14.14 -14.06
C GLU A 72 -9.54 -14.31 -13.78
N TRP A 73 -8.84 -13.23 -13.42
CA TRP A 73 -7.40 -13.28 -13.14
C TRP A 73 -7.05 -14.02 -11.85
N ALA A 74 -7.98 -14.14 -10.89
CA ALA A 74 -7.70 -14.65 -9.55
C ALA A 74 -7.37 -16.15 -9.52
N PHE A 75 -8.04 -16.95 -10.36
CA PHE A 75 -7.82 -18.39 -10.46
C PHE A 75 -8.09 -18.92 -11.87
N ILE A 76 -7.11 -19.61 -12.44
CA ILE A 76 -7.15 -20.13 -13.81
C ILE A 76 -6.86 -21.64 -13.77
N ASP A 77 -7.74 -22.48 -14.33
CA ASP A 77 -7.46 -23.90 -14.58
C ASP A 77 -7.58 -24.19 -16.08
N SER A 78 -6.50 -24.62 -16.71
CA SER A 78 -6.46 -24.84 -18.16
C SER A 78 -7.37 -25.98 -18.64
N THR A 79 -7.90 -26.81 -17.73
CA THR A 79 -8.91 -27.85 -18.08
C THR A 79 -10.27 -27.28 -18.49
N GLN A 80 -10.54 -26.00 -18.21
CA GLN A 80 -11.73 -25.30 -18.68
C GLN A 80 -11.52 -24.59 -20.02
N SER A 81 -10.34 -24.76 -20.66
CA SER A 81 -9.96 -24.08 -21.89
C SER A 81 -9.61 -25.07 -23.01
N GLU A 82 -9.72 -24.62 -24.27
CA GLU A 82 -9.26 -25.38 -25.45
C GLU A 82 -7.74 -25.66 -25.46
N LEU A 83 -6.98 -25.09 -24.51
CA LEU A 83 -5.55 -25.32 -24.30
C LEU A 83 -5.26 -26.54 -23.40
N SER A 84 -6.24 -27.39 -23.11
CA SER A 84 -6.02 -28.69 -22.45
C SER A 84 -5.41 -29.70 -23.44
N GLU A 85 -4.08 -29.85 -23.40
CA GLU A 85 -3.43 -30.98 -24.08
C GLU A 85 -3.87 -32.31 -23.44
N GLU A 86 -3.97 -33.39 -24.24
CA GLU A 86 -4.34 -34.74 -23.76
C GLU A 86 -3.42 -35.30 -22.65
N GLN A 87 -2.25 -34.68 -22.45
CA GLN A 87 -1.16 -35.19 -21.61
C GLN A 87 -0.81 -34.28 -20.42
N GLY A 88 -1.33 -33.05 -20.35
CA GLY A 88 -0.96 -32.08 -19.31
C GLY A 88 -1.85 -30.85 -19.21
N ARG A 89 -1.70 -30.10 -18.11
CA ARG A 89 -2.47 -28.89 -17.80
C ARG A 89 -1.64 -27.88 -17.00
N TYR A 90 -2.12 -26.65 -16.90
CA TYR A 90 -1.64 -25.70 -15.90
C TYR A 90 -2.77 -25.20 -14.99
N ILE A 91 -2.41 -24.85 -13.76
CA ILE A 91 -3.27 -24.13 -12.82
C ILE A 91 -2.51 -22.89 -12.37
N VAL A 92 -3.20 -21.75 -12.29
CA VAL A 92 -2.66 -20.50 -11.76
C VAL A 92 -3.53 -20.02 -10.61
N LYS A 93 -2.89 -19.68 -9.49
CA LYS A 93 -3.49 -18.83 -8.47
C LYS A 93 -2.80 -17.47 -8.54
N VAL A 94 -3.58 -16.40 -8.48
CA VAL A 94 -3.07 -15.04 -8.29
C VAL A 94 -3.58 -14.51 -6.96
N GLU A 95 -2.70 -13.86 -6.20
CA GLU A 95 -3.03 -13.20 -4.95
C GLU A 95 -2.74 -11.71 -5.07
N ASP A 96 -3.66 -10.87 -4.63
CA ASP A 96 -3.39 -9.44 -4.46
C ASP A 96 -2.53 -9.24 -3.20
N GLU A 97 -1.40 -8.55 -3.35
CA GLU A 97 -0.51 -8.22 -2.24
C GLU A 97 -0.91 -6.90 -1.55
N SER A 98 -1.72 -6.04 -2.19
CA SER A 98 -2.33 -4.88 -1.53
C SER A 98 -3.52 -5.26 -0.63
N GLY A 99 -4.06 -6.48 -0.76
CA GLY A 99 -4.93 -7.09 0.24
C GLY A 99 -4.21 -7.55 1.53
N LYS A 100 -2.90 -7.32 1.65
CA LYS A 100 -2.05 -7.76 2.76
C LYS A 100 -1.42 -6.57 3.48
N LEU A 101 -1.19 -6.71 4.78
CA LEU A 101 -0.50 -5.68 5.57
C LEU A 101 0.97 -5.62 5.17
N ASN A 102 1.42 -4.46 4.67
CA ASN A 102 2.78 -4.29 4.15
C ASN A 102 3.76 -3.90 5.27
N LEU A 103 4.69 -4.80 5.60
CA LEU A 103 5.71 -4.64 6.65
C LEU A 103 6.64 -3.43 6.43
N ASN A 104 6.78 -2.93 5.20
CA ASN A 104 7.57 -1.75 4.89
C ASN A 104 6.82 -0.42 5.13
N MET A 105 5.49 -0.47 5.34
CA MET A 105 4.63 0.72 5.43
C MET A 105 3.75 0.78 6.68
N ALA A 106 3.43 -0.37 7.29
CA ALA A 106 2.55 -0.48 8.45
C ALA A 106 3.04 0.39 9.63
N SER A 107 2.13 1.13 10.26
CA SER A 107 2.42 1.87 11.50
C SER A 107 2.52 0.95 12.72
N ARG A 108 3.05 1.48 13.84
CA ARG A 108 3.16 0.75 15.11
C ARG A 108 1.81 0.16 15.53
N ASP A 109 0.75 0.96 15.48
CA ASP A 109 -0.61 0.54 15.87
C ASP A 109 -1.16 -0.59 15.00
N GLU A 110 -0.85 -0.59 13.69
CA GLU A 110 -1.25 -1.66 12.76
C GLU A 110 -0.50 -2.97 13.04
N LEU A 111 0.79 -2.88 13.39
CA LEU A 111 1.59 -4.03 13.80
C LEU A 111 1.13 -4.59 15.16
N ILE A 112 0.85 -3.74 16.15
CA ILE A 112 0.32 -4.15 17.46
C ILE A 112 -1.03 -4.84 17.30
N ARG A 113 -1.93 -4.30 16.48
CA ARG A 113 -3.24 -4.91 16.21
C ARG A 113 -3.17 -6.24 15.47
N PHE A 114 -2.18 -6.40 14.59
CA PHE A 114 -1.99 -7.64 13.84
C PHE A 114 -1.31 -8.75 14.65
N PHE A 115 -0.25 -8.42 15.41
CA PHE A 115 0.52 -9.41 16.18
C PHE A 115 0.04 -9.60 17.62
N GLY A 116 -0.66 -8.63 18.20
CA GLY A 116 -1.07 -8.62 19.61
C GLY A 116 0.05 -8.29 20.60
N ASP A 117 1.21 -7.83 20.12
CA ASP A 117 2.45 -7.71 20.90
C ASP A 117 3.23 -6.43 20.52
N GLU A 118 3.60 -5.64 21.53
CA GLU A 118 4.39 -4.42 21.37
C GLU A 118 5.88 -4.68 21.15
N GLU A 119 6.46 -5.78 21.67
CA GLU A 119 7.86 -6.14 21.41
C GLU A 119 8.06 -6.49 19.93
N ILE A 120 7.11 -7.23 19.35
CA ILE A 120 7.12 -7.58 17.92
C ILE A 120 6.92 -6.33 17.06
N ALA A 121 5.98 -5.44 17.43
CA ALA A 121 5.73 -4.22 16.67
C ALA A 121 6.95 -3.28 16.66
N ASP A 122 7.58 -3.06 17.81
CA ASP A 122 8.80 -2.24 17.91
C ASP A 122 9.98 -2.89 17.19
N ALA A 123 10.19 -4.20 17.36
CA ALA A 123 11.29 -4.90 16.68
C ALA A 123 11.14 -4.93 15.14
N ILE A 124 9.92 -4.87 14.61
CA ILE A 124 9.66 -4.72 13.15
C ILE A 124 9.97 -3.29 12.67
N ILE A 125 9.87 -2.28 13.53
CA ILE A 125 10.22 -0.89 13.22
C ILE A 125 11.74 -0.73 13.23
N ASP A 126 12.40 -1.07 14.33
CA ASP A 126 13.88 -1.06 14.46
C ASP A 126 14.53 -1.87 13.31
N TRP A 127 13.95 -3.02 12.93
CA TRP A 127 14.48 -3.82 11.80
C TRP A 127 14.58 -3.04 10.48
N ARG A 128 13.65 -2.12 10.22
CA ARG A 128 13.39 -1.54 8.88
C ARG A 128 13.65 -0.04 8.74
N ASP A 129 13.91 0.69 9.82
CA ASP A 129 14.19 2.13 9.73
C ASP A 129 15.63 2.39 9.22
N LYS A 130 16.39 3.37 9.72
CA LYS A 130 17.69 3.77 9.15
C LYS A 130 18.77 4.14 10.13
N ASP A 131 18.46 4.25 11.41
CA ASP A 131 19.47 4.47 12.44
C ASP A 131 19.64 3.19 13.29
N ASP A 132 20.22 3.29 14.49
CA ASP A 132 20.34 2.15 15.43
C ASP A 132 19.74 2.56 16.81
N ALA A 133 18.72 3.44 16.84
CA ALA A 133 18.14 4.01 18.07
C ALA A 133 16.96 3.20 18.62
N GLN A 134 17.27 2.09 19.29
CA GLN A 134 16.33 1.09 19.80
C GLN A 134 15.02 1.66 20.41
N SER A 135 13.87 1.18 19.91
CA SER A 135 12.55 1.49 20.47
C SER A 135 12.36 0.89 21.87
N ALA A 136 11.36 1.40 22.61
CA ALA A 136 11.13 1.04 24.02
C ALA A 136 11.03 -0.47 24.30
N CYS A 137 10.39 -1.23 23.41
CA CYS A 137 10.32 -2.69 23.45
C CYS A 137 11.12 -3.39 22.33
N GLY A 138 11.81 -2.61 21.49
CA GLY A 138 12.42 -3.05 20.23
C GLY A 138 13.74 -3.82 20.35
N ALA A 139 14.50 -3.90 19.27
CA ALA A 139 15.77 -4.62 19.22
C ALA A 139 16.67 -4.08 18.11
N GLU A 140 17.83 -3.55 18.51
CA GLU A 140 18.82 -2.97 17.60
C GLU A 140 20.12 -3.76 17.52
N SER A 141 21.06 -3.32 16.66
CA SER A 141 22.38 -3.95 16.45
C SER A 141 23.08 -4.41 17.74
N GLU A 142 22.99 -3.65 18.84
CA GLU A 142 23.52 -4.06 20.16
C GLU A 142 22.77 -5.25 20.76
N TRP A 143 21.43 -5.27 20.71
CA TRP A 143 20.60 -6.37 21.21
C TRP A 143 20.92 -7.69 20.50
N TYR A 144 21.04 -7.67 19.17
CA TYR A 144 21.37 -8.88 18.39
C TYR A 144 22.80 -9.39 18.70
N ALA A 145 23.76 -8.48 18.89
CA ALA A 145 25.12 -8.85 19.30
C ALA A 145 25.16 -9.45 20.71
N LEU A 146 24.42 -8.89 21.67
CA LEU A 146 24.29 -9.42 23.05
C LEU A 146 23.55 -10.77 23.08
N ALA A 147 22.60 -10.99 22.18
CA ALA A 147 21.94 -12.29 21.97
C ALA A 147 22.85 -13.34 21.29
N GLY A 148 24.08 -12.97 20.90
CA GLY A 148 25.03 -13.86 20.23
C GLY A 148 24.68 -14.22 18.79
N LEU A 149 23.82 -13.41 18.14
CA LEU A 149 23.35 -13.66 16.79
C LEU A 149 24.38 -13.14 15.76
N PRO A 150 24.69 -13.90 14.69
CA PRO A 150 25.73 -13.54 13.70
C PRO A 150 25.24 -12.54 12.65
N TYR A 151 24.15 -11.82 12.94
CA TYR A 151 23.49 -10.86 12.07
C TYR A 151 22.95 -9.70 12.93
N LYS A 152 22.57 -8.60 12.26
CA LYS A 152 22.00 -7.41 12.88
C LYS A 152 20.71 -7.02 12.12
N PRO A 153 19.97 -5.98 12.57
CA PRO A 153 18.89 -5.37 11.79
C PRO A 153 19.29 -5.03 10.36
N ARG A 154 18.31 -4.87 9.47
CA ARG A 154 18.60 -4.43 8.10
C ARG A 154 18.91 -2.93 8.05
N ASN A 155 18.33 -2.14 8.95
CA ASN A 155 18.35 -0.66 8.91
C ASN A 155 17.91 -0.19 7.50
N GLY A 156 16.83 -0.79 7.01
CA GLY A 156 16.20 -0.52 5.73
C GLY A 156 15.07 -1.50 5.41
N PRO A 157 14.27 -1.24 4.36
CA PRO A 157 13.06 -2.00 4.05
C PRO A 157 13.35 -3.49 3.82
N PHE A 158 12.47 -4.36 4.33
CA PHE A 158 12.44 -5.79 4.07
C PHE A 158 12.45 -6.06 2.55
N GLU A 159 13.41 -6.85 2.07
CA GLU A 159 13.48 -7.29 0.67
C GLU A 159 12.63 -8.54 0.43
N THR A 160 12.52 -9.40 1.45
CA THR A 160 11.71 -10.63 1.42
C THR A 160 10.97 -10.83 2.74
N LEU A 161 9.75 -11.38 2.65
CA LEU A 161 8.92 -11.70 3.81
C LEU A 161 9.55 -12.71 4.78
N HIS A 162 10.53 -13.51 4.34
CA HIS A 162 11.21 -14.49 5.19
C HIS A 162 12.20 -13.87 6.19
N GLU A 163 12.63 -12.63 5.98
CA GLU A 163 13.48 -11.90 6.93
C GLU A 163 12.77 -11.62 8.26
N LEU A 164 11.43 -11.66 8.28
CA LEU A 164 10.64 -11.57 9.51
C LEU A 164 11.00 -12.67 10.53
N LEU A 165 11.52 -13.83 10.08
CA LEU A 165 12.04 -14.90 10.95
C LEU A 165 13.37 -14.56 11.66
N LEU A 166 13.97 -13.41 11.35
CA LEU A 166 15.17 -12.88 12.01
C LEU A 166 14.82 -11.79 13.05
N VAL A 167 13.58 -11.31 13.08
CA VAL A 167 13.12 -10.24 13.97
C VAL A 167 12.84 -10.80 15.37
N ARG A 168 13.24 -10.09 16.43
CA ARG A 168 12.90 -10.40 17.84
C ARG A 168 11.41 -10.72 17.99
N GLY A 169 11.11 -11.75 18.79
CA GLY A 169 9.73 -12.17 19.10
C GLY A 169 9.05 -13.04 18.02
N ILE A 170 9.43 -12.93 16.75
CA ILE A 170 8.83 -13.75 15.69
C ILE A 170 9.28 -15.21 15.79
N SER A 171 8.34 -16.08 16.16
CA SER A 171 8.55 -17.52 16.13
C SER A 171 8.23 -18.12 14.76
N LYS A 172 8.77 -19.32 14.48
CA LYS A 172 8.37 -20.11 13.30
C LYS A 172 6.88 -20.46 13.31
N ASP A 173 6.30 -20.62 14.50
CA ASP A 173 4.89 -20.97 14.69
C ASP A 173 3.97 -19.76 14.44
N THR A 174 4.45 -18.55 14.75
CA THR A 174 3.80 -17.28 14.35
C THR A 174 3.83 -17.12 12.83
N PHE A 175 4.98 -17.36 12.20
CA PHE A 175 5.19 -17.11 10.79
C PHE A 175 4.53 -18.16 9.87
N TYR A 176 4.70 -19.45 10.17
CA TYR A 176 4.21 -20.57 9.37
C TYR A 176 2.86 -21.14 9.85
N GLY A 177 2.39 -20.75 11.04
CA GLY A 177 1.23 -21.32 11.71
C GLY A 177 1.51 -22.69 12.35
N VAL A 178 0.81 -22.99 13.44
CA VAL A 178 0.94 -24.27 14.15
C VAL A 178 0.20 -25.36 13.37
N MET A 179 0.88 -26.48 13.13
CA MET A 179 0.31 -27.69 12.52
C MET A 179 0.13 -28.79 13.58
N ARG A 180 -1.07 -29.37 13.67
CA ARG A 180 -1.38 -30.50 14.57
C ARG A 180 -2.18 -31.55 13.82
N ASP A 181 -1.76 -32.81 13.93
CA ASP A 181 -2.44 -33.96 13.30
C ASP A 181 -2.72 -33.76 11.78
N GLY A 182 -1.80 -33.05 11.10
CA GLY A 182 -1.89 -32.69 9.68
C GLY A 182 -2.76 -31.48 9.34
N ARG A 183 -3.36 -30.81 10.34
CA ARG A 183 -4.24 -29.64 10.17
C ARG A 183 -3.59 -28.34 10.66
N GLN A 184 -3.92 -27.24 9.98
CA GLN A 184 -3.63 -25.87 10.43
C GLN A 184 -4.45 -25.58 11.70
N VAL A 185 -3.81 -25.15 12.79
CA VAL A 185 -4.47 -24.81 14.07
C VAL A 185 -4.38 -23.33 14.40
N SER A 186 -3.30 -22.65 13.99
CA SER A 186 -3.24 -21.18 13.97
C SER A 186 -2.98 -20.69 12.55
N THR A 187 -3.56 -19.53 12.23
CA THR A 187 -3.43 -18.88 10.93
C THR A 187 -2.00 -18.37 10.72
N PRO A 188 -1.31 -18.71 9.61
CA PRO A 188 0.07 -18.26 9.38
C PRO A 188 0.16 -16.76 9.11
N ALA A 189 0.94 -16.00 9.90
CA ALA A 189 1.11 -14.57 9.69
C ALA A 189 1.55 -14.23 8.25
N ARG A 190 2.43 -15.06 7.66
CA ARG A 190 2.91 -14.90 6.27
C ARG A 190 1.81 -14.85 5.19
N ASN A 191 0.59 -15.33 5.47
CA ASN A 191 -0.50 -15.33 4.49
C ASN A 191 -1.14 -13.94 4.35
N HIS A 192 -1.03 -13.12 5.39
CA HIS A 192 -1.70 -11.81 5.56
C HIS A 192 -0.73 -10.63 5.47
N LEU A 193 0.57 -10.93 5.38
CA LEU A 193 1.66 -9.96 5.35
C LEU A 193 2.30 -9.92 3.97
N THR A 194 2.83 -8.76 3.59
CA THR A 194 3.72 -8.62 2.44
C THR A 194 4.86 -7.64 2.72
N VAL A 195 5.81 -7.58 1.79
CA VAL A 195 6.83 -6.53 1.68
C VAL A 195 6.65 -5.72 0.37
N TYR A 196 5.72 -6.13 -0.49
CA TYR A 196 5.39 -5.50 -1.77
C TYR A 196 3.89 -5.18 -1.81
N SER A 197 3.49 -3.91 -1.71
CA SER A 197 2.13 -3.49 -2.08
C SER A 197 2.19 -2.11 -2.73
N SER A 198 1.40 -1.92 -3.78
CA SER A 198 1.25 -0.62 -4.41
C SER A 198 -0.11 -0.54 -5.10
N VAL A 199 -0.69 0.66 -5.09
CA VAL A 199 -2.02 0.97 -5.62
C VAL A 199 -1.88 2.13 -6.62
N PRO A 200 -2.54 2.08 -7.79
CA PRO A 200 -2.42 3.13 -8.79
C PRO A 200 -2.90 4.50 -8.26
N ASN A 201 -2.12 5.56 -8.48
CA ASN A 201 -2.57 6.95 -8.31
C ASN A 201 -3.07 7.52 -9.67
N VAL A 202 -3.69 6.64 -10.47
CA VAL A 202 -4.21 6.91 -11.82
C VAL A 202 -5.63 6.32 -11.95
N MET A 203 -6.44 6.90 -12.82
CA MET A 203 -7.73 6.39 -13.29
C MET A 203 -7.61 5.01 -13.97
N PRO A 204 -8.73 4.30 -14.26
CA PRO A 204 -8.70 3.05 -15.02
C PRO A 204 -8.16 3.18 -16.44
N ASP A 205 -8.29 4.36 -17.06
CA ASP A 205 -7.73 4.69 -18.38
C ASP A 205 -6.22 5.08 -18.36
N GLY A 206 -5.60 5.04 -17.18
CA GLY A 206 -4.20 5.41 -16.96
C GLY A 206 -3.92 6.91 -16.84
N SER A 207 -4.93 7.79 -16.93
CA SER A 207 -4.77 9.23 -16.63
C SER A 207 -4.53 9.49 -15.14
N PRO A 208 -3.75 10.50 -14.73
CA PRO A 208 -3.46 10.75 -13.31
C PRO A 208 -4.70 11.20 -12.52
N LEU A 209 -4.83 10.75 -11.27
CA LEU A 209 -5.87 11.26 -10.36
C LEU A 209 -5.64 12.75 -10.06
N VAL A 210 -6.73 13.51 -9.93
CA VAL A 210 -6.64 14.98 -9.81
C VAL A 210 -6.20 15.37 -8.40
N ASN A 211 -4.99 15.92 -8.25
CA ASN A 211 -4.48 16.32 -6.94
C ASN A 211 -5.17 17.61 -6.45
N LEU A 212 -6.07 17.51 -5.47
CA LEU A 212 -6.89 18.62 -4.96
C LEU A 212 -6.04 19.80 -4.45
N ASN A 213 -4.86 19.52 -3.89
CA ASN A 213 -3.95 20.52 -3.34
C ASN A 213 -3.13 21.26 -4.41
N LYS A 214 -2.97 20.67 -5.61
CA LYS A 214 -2.05 21.20 -6.64
C LYS A 214 -2.69 21.59 -7.97
N ALA A 215 -3.77 20.93 -8.38
CA ALA A 215 -4.37 21.09 -9.70
C ALA A 215 -4.85 22.53 -9.96
N SER A 216 -4.76 23.03 -11.20
CA SER A 216 -5.32 24.33 -11.58
C SER A 216 -6.87 24.31 -11.57
N GLU A 217 -7.52 25.48 -11.69
CA GLU A 217 -8.98 25.52 -11.84
C GLU A 217 -9.41 24.89 -13.18
N GLU A 218 -8.59 25.06 -14.22
CA GLU A 218 -8.75 24.46 -15.54
C GLU A 218 -8.55 22.94 -15.54
N GLU A 219 -7.58 22.42 -14.78
CA GLU A 219 -7.36 20.98 -14.60
C GLU A 219 -8.53 20.33 -13.84
N LEU A 220 -9.00 20.96 -12.76
CA LEU A 220 -10.20 20.53 -12.04
C LEU A 220 -11.45 20.55 -12.96
N LYS A 221 -11.61 21.57 -13.82
CA LYS A 221 -12.69 21.62 -14.82
C LYS A 221 -12.56 20.54 -15.89
N SER A 222 -11.37 20.31 -16.41
CA SER A 222 -11.11 19.31 -17.45
C SER A 222 -11.36 17.89 -16.96
N ALA A 223 -11.18 17.62 -15.67
CA ALA A 223 -11.22 16.27 -15.10
C ALA A 223 -12.43 15.98 -14.20
N LEU A 224 -13.21 17.00 -13.79
CA LEU A 224 -14.40 16.86 -12.92
C LEU A 224 -15.64 17.63 -13.41
N GLY A 225 -15.53 18.41 -14.51
CA GLY A 225 -16.61 19.29 -15.00
C GLY A 225 -17.84 18.60 -15.59
N ASP A 226 -17.81 17.26 -15.71
CA ASP A 226 -18.94 16.40 -16.02
C ASP A 226 -19.86 16.16 -14.80
N VAL A 227 -19.33 16.29 -13.58
CA VAL A 227 -20.08 16.16 -12.31
C VAL A 227 -20.21 17.51 -11.61
N LEU A 228 -19.13 18.29 -11.56
CA LEU A 228 -19.04 19.56 -10.83
C LEU A 228 -19.31 20.77 -11.73
N THR A 229 -20.02 21.74 -11.18
CA THR A 229 -20.20 23.08 -11.75
C THR A 229 -18.99 23.97 -11.47
N ASP A 230 -18.91 25.06 -12.24
CA ASP A 230 -17.89 26.10 -12.12
C ASP A 230 -17.75 26.66 -10.68
N ASP A 231 -18.85 26.79 -9.94
CA ASP A 231 -18.86 27.35 -8.58
C ASP A 231 -18.52 26.32 -7.48
N GLU A 232 -18.85 25.05 -7.72
CA GLU A 232 -18.42 23.91 -6.90
C GLU A 232 -16.90 23.69 -7.04
N ILE A 233 -16.35 23.78 -8.24
CA ILE A 233 -14.89 23.72 -8.47
C ILE A 233 -14.19 24.91 -7.79
N LYS A 234 -14.74 26.12 -7.93
CA LYS A 234 -14.26 27.29 -7.16
C LYS A 234 -14.41 27.10 -5.66
N ALA A 235 -15.33 26.26 -5.16
CA ALA A 235 -15.42 25.96 -3.73
C ALA A 235 -14.23 25.10 -3.26
N ILE A 236 -13.81 24.10 -4.04
CA ILE A 236 -12.57 23.33 -3.81
C ILE A 236 -11.34 24.25 -3.80
N VAL A 237 -11.24 25.16 -4.78
CA VAL A 237 -10.13 26.13 -4.86
C VAL A 237 -10.16 27.14 -3.69
N ARG A 238 -11.34 27.59 -3.24
CA ARG A 238 -11.48 28.44 -2.04
C ARG A 238 -11.11 27.71 -0.75
N TYR A 239 -11.49 26.42 -0.63
CA TYR A 239 -11.21 25.58 0.53
C TYR A 239 -9.71 25.45 0.76
N ARG A 240 -8.95 24.99 -0.25
CA ARG A 240 -7.50 24.77 -0.11
C ARG A 240 -6.69 26.04 0.22
N ILE A 241 -7.12 27.20 -0.26
CA ILE A 241 -6.47 28.49 -0.02
C ILE A 241 -6.83 29.04 1.38
N GLY A 242 -7.89 28.54 2.03
CA GLY A 242 -8.34 29.03 3.35
C GLY A 242 -9.05 30.39 3.29
N SER A 243 -9.57 30.78 2.13
CA SER A 243 -10.14 32.10 1.88
C SER A 243 -11.43 32.36 2.69
N GLN A 244 -11.47 33.46 3.44
CA GLN A 244 -12.68 33.89 4.15
C GLN A 244 -13.84 34.17 3.18
N THR A 245 -15.05 33.82 3.60
CA THR A 245 -16.29 34.28 2.94
C THR A 245 -16.32 35.81 2.94
N PRO A 246 -16.54 36.48 1.80
CA PRO A 246 -16.76 37.93 1.79
C PRO A 246 -17.96 38.27 2.68
N GLN A 247 -17.73 39.05 3.75
CA GLN A 247 -18.84 39.56 4.55
C GLN A 247 -19.75 40.40 3.65
N ALA A 248 -21.05 40.08 3.64
CA ALA A 248 -22.03 40.83 2.87
C ALA A 248 -21.99 42.31 3.29
N THR A 249 -21.73 43.20 2.34
CA THR A 249 -21.61 44.64 2.58
C THR A 249 -22.93 45.20 3.08
N GLN A 250 -23.01 45.41 4.40
CA GLN A 250 -24.13 46.13 5.01
C GLN A 250 -24.17 47.54 4.42
N ARG A 251 -25.33 47.93 3.88
CA ARG A 251 -25.53 49.30 3.39
C ARG A 251 -25.31 50.28 4.55
N PRO A 252 -24.57 51.38 4.35
CA PRO A 252 -24.48 52.44 5.36
C PRO A 252 -25.87 52.97 5.70
N GLN A 253 -26.31 52.80 6.96
CA GLN A 253 -27.48 53.50 7.46
C GLN A 253 -27.12 54.96 7.72
N GLN A 254 -28.01 55.88 7.36
CA GLN A 254 -27.78 57.32 7.49
C GLN A 254 -27.89 57.76 8.96
N SER A 255 -26.96 58.62 9.40
CA SER A 255 -26.90 59.10 10.77
C SER A 255 -28.10 60.01 11.11
N ALA A 256 -28.92 59.60 12.07
CA ALA A 256 -29.93 60.46 12.69
C ALA A 256 -29.36 61.08 13.97
N THR A 257 -29.24 62.41 14.03
CA THR A 257 -28.78 63.14 15.22
C THR A 257 -29.85 63.19 16.30
N GLN A 258 -29.50 62.82 17.54
CA GLN A 258 -30.30 63.13 18.73
C GLN A 258 -29.55 64.09 19.65
N LYS A 259 -30.31 64.82 20.48
CA LYS A 259 -29.90 66.01 21.23
C LYS A 259 -30.02 65.74 22.74
N PRO A 260 -29.06 66.18 23.58
CA PRO A 260 -29.05 65.84 25.00
C PRO A 260 -30.09 66.63 25.83
N PRO A 261 -30.57 66.05 26.96
CA PRO A 261 -31.33 66.78 27.99
C PRO A 261 -30.40 67.63 28.89
N PRO A 262 -30.95 68.58 29.67
CA PRO A 262 -30.18 69.56 30.47
C PRO A 262 -29.83 69.09 31.89
N ASN A 263 -28.93 69.84 32.55
CA ASN A 263 -28.52 69.66 33.95
C ASN A 263 -29.58 70.13 34.96
N GLU A 264 -29.58 69.49 36.14
CA GLU A 264 -29.96 70.11 37.42
C GLU A 264 -28.75 70.09 38.39
N THR A 265 -28.86 70.76 39.55
CA THR A 265 -27.67 71.27 40.27
C THR A 265 -27.69 71.08 41.79
N VAL A 266 -26.50 70.82 42.36
CA VAL A 266 -26.09 71.00 43.76
C VAL A 266 -26.78 70.16 44.85
N THR A 267 -26.00 69.30 45.52
CA THR A 267 -25.93 69.29 46.99
C THR A 267 -24.54 68.85 47.47
N GLN A 268 -24.10 69.34 48.63
CA GLN A 268 -22.84 68.93 49.29
C GLN A 268 -23.10 67.95 50.44
N GLY A 269 -22.14 67.08 50.73
CA GLY A 269 -22.14 66.21 51.92
C GLY A 269 -20.72 65.79 52.29
N THR A 270 -20.27 66.13 53.51
CA THR A 270 -18.95 65.80 54.07
C THR A 270 -19.02 64.55 54.96
N THR A 271 -17.85 63.93 55.25
CA THR A 271 -17.34 63.61 56.62
C THR A 271 -16.41 62.38 56.64
N PHE A 272 -15.17 62.58 57.16
CA PHE A 272 -14.19 61.69 57.86
C PHE A 272 -14.32 60.13 57.82
N GLY A 273 -13.24 59.34 57.90
CA GLY A 273 -11.79 59.64 57.97
C GLY A 273 -10.96 58.60 58.78
N SER A 274 -9.61 58.62 58.64
CA SER A 274 -8.61 57.77 59.36
C SER A 274 -8.65 56.26 59.01
N ASN A 275 -7.59 55.42 59.09
CA ASN A 275 -6.19 55.50 59.58
C ASN A 275 -5.39 54.28 58.98
N GLN A 276 -4.05 54.10 58.98
CA GLN A 276 -2.87 54.88 59.41
C GLN A 276 -1.55 54.38 58.70
N THR A 277 -0.39 54.60 59.34
CA THR A 277 1.04 54.26 59.06
C THR A 277 1.39 52.75 59.12
N SER A 278 2.54 52.19 58.68
CA SER A 278 3.92 52.65 58.34
C SER A 278 4.67 51.53 57.54
N ALA A 279 5.97 51.47 57.15
CA ALA A 279 7.22 52.28 57.25
C ALA A 279 8.25 51.88 56.13
N VAL A 280 9.49 52.45 56.15
CA VAL A 280 10.64 52.33 55.19
C VAL A 280 11.95 52.39 56.07
N PRO A 281 13.19 51.87 55.77
CA PRO A 281 13.95 52.08 54.52
C PRO A 281 15.09 51.13 54.00
N SER A 282 15.25 51.17 52.67
CA SER A 282 16.48 51.30 51.83
C SER A 282 17.89 50.83 52.27
N ARG A 283 18.56 50.02 51.41
CA ARG A 283 19.73 50.43 50.57
C ARG A 283 20.36 49.30 49.72
N ALA A 284 20.62 49.55 48.43
CA ALA A 284 21.83 49.16 47.66
C ALA A 284 21.76 49.65 46.19
N ILE A 285 22.89 50.05 45.59
CA ILE A 285 23.04 50.43 44.17
C ILE A 285 24.45 50.02 43.72
N ILE A 286 24.59 49.42 42.52
CA ILE A 286 25.81 49.30 41.67
C ILE A 286 25.31 48.73 40.31
N THR A 287 25.07 49.54 39.26
CA THR A 287 25.98 50.18 38.28
C THR A 287 26.56 49.24 37.20
N GLN A 288 26.17 49.47 35.94
CA GLN A 288 26.82 48.96 34.72
C GLN A 288 28.05 49.82 34.33
N PRO A 289 29.02 49.27 33.57
CA PRO A 289 30.03 50.06 32.84
C PRO A 289 29.47 50.67 31.53
N PRO A 290 30.15 51.64 30.90
CA PRO A 290 29.48 52.68 30.11
C PRO A 290 29.50 52.53 28.57
N ILE A 291 28.69 53.37 27.94
CA ILE A 291 28.63 53.65 26.49
C ILE A 291 29.90 54.40 26.04
N SER A 292 30.29 54.21 24.78
CA SER A 292 31.09 55.19 24.02
C SER A 292 30.34 55.60 22.75
N SER A 293 30.27 56.90 22.50
CA SER A 293 29.45 57.54 21.46
C SER A 293 30.26 57.87 20.20
N LEU A 294 29.57 58.04 19.08
CA LEU A 294 29.84 59.12 18.13
C LEU A 294 28.55 59.48 17.37
N GLU A 295 28.39 60.75 17.02
CA GLU A 295 27.12 61.35 16.59
C GLU A 295 26.99 61.45 15.06
N GLY A 296 25.75 61.54 14.57
CA GLY A 296 25.44 61.73 13.16
C GLY A 296 23.98 62.13 12.93
N MET A 297 23.64 63.39 13.19
CA MET A 297 22.28 63.90 12.99
C MET A 297 21.98 64.10 11.49
N ALA A 298 20.90 63.47 11.01
CA ALA A 298 20.21 63.84 9.77
C ALA A 298 18.70 63.63 9.95
N THR A 299 17.88 64.50 9.37
CA THR A 299 16.45 64.65 9.72
C THR A 299 15.47 64.23 8.63
N GLN A 300 14.34 63.68 9.07
CA GLN A 300 13.05 63.55 8.35
C GLN A 300 13.01 62.59 7.15
N GLY A 301 11.99 61.71 7.15
CA GLY A 301 11.75 60.75 6.08
C GLY A 301 10.81 59.60 6.46
N GLU A 302 9.64 59.88 7.03
CA GLU A 302 8.63 58.84 7.32
C GLU A 302 7.99 58.30 6.03
N GLN A 303 8.67 57.37 5.38
CA GLN A 303 8.06 56.50 4.38
C GLN A 303 7.45 55.29 5.08
N GLN A 304 6.12 55.23 5.12
CA GLN A 304 5.38 54.08 5.63
C GLN A 304 5.71 52.86 4.77
N GLN A 305 6.41 51.87 5.35
CA GLN A 305 6.54 50.56 4.71
C GLN A 305 5.15 49.91 4.65
N PRO A 306 4.76 49.28 3.52
CA PRO A 306 3.54 48.50 3.46
C PRO A 306 3.59 47.40 4.52
N GLN A 307 2.51 47.22 5.27
CA GLN A 307 2.39 46.08 6.18
C GLN A 307 2.57 44.80 5.35
N ARG A 308 3.52 43.93 5.73
CA ARG A 308 3.57 42.57 5.17
C ARG A 308 2.22 41.93 5.46
N GLY A 309 1.51 41.52 4.40
CA GLY A 309 0.31 40.72 4.56
C GLY A 309 0.63 39.48 5.38
N SER A 310 -0.25 39.13 6.32
CA SER A 310 -0.19 37.86 7.02
C SER A 310 -0.15 36.73 6.01
N GLU A 311 0.88 35.89 6.04
CA GLU A 311 0.97 34.72 5.17
C GLU A 311 -0.26 33.84 5.41
N VAL A 312 -1.04 33.62 4.36
CA VAL A 312 -2.30 32.87 4.46
C VAL A 312 -1.95 31.40 4.62
N GLN A 313 -2.11 30.89 5.85
CA GLN A 313 -1.92 29.48 6.17
C GLN A 313 -2.96 28.64 5.40
N ALA A 314 -2.58 28.13 4.23
CA ALA A 314 -3.44 27.36 3.35
C ALA A 314 -4.03 26.13 4.08
N ARG A 315 -5.35 25.99 4.04
CA ARG A 315 -6.06 24.80 4.54
C ARG A 315 -6.05 23.71 3.46
N LEU A 316 -4.87 23.15 3.20
CA LEU A 316 -4.72 21.99 2.32
C LEU A 316 -5.67 20.86 2.75
N PHE A 317 -6.15 20.09 1.78
CA PHE A 317 -6.85 18.83 2.01
C PHE A 317 -5.86 17.84 2.64
N ASN A 318 -6.21 17.30 3.81
CA ASN A 318 -5.42 16.33 4.57
C ASN A 318 -6.03 14.92 4.53
N SER A 319 -7.30 14.82 4.14
CA SER A 319 -8.05 13.59 3.88
C SER A 319 -8.85 13.73 2.58
N LEU A 320 -9.09 12.63 1.87
CA LEU A 320 -10.11 12.60 0.81
C LEU A 320 -11.52 12.98 1.33
N SER A 321 -11.79 12.71 2.62
CA SER A 321 -13.07 13.04 3.25
C SER A 321 -13.30 14.53 3.51
N ASP A 322 -12.25 15.36 3.44
CA ASP A 322 -12.38 16.83 3.53
C ASP A 322 -13.27 17.39 2.41
N LEU A 323 -13.42 16.64 1.30
CA LEU A 323 -14.31 16.94 0.18
C LEU A 323 -15.78 17.07 0.60
N PHE A 324 -16.25 16.25 1.55
CA PHE A 324 -17.60 16.36 2.12
C PHE A 324 -17.78 17.61 3.00
N SER A 325 -16.68 18.24 3.42
CA SER A 325 -16.66 19.47 4.22
C SER A 325 -16.45 20.74 3.38
N VAL A 326 -16.38 20.65 2.05
CA VAL A 326 -16.23 21.80 1.13
C VAL A 326 -17.56 22.61 1.10
N PRO A 327 -17.56 23.89 1.50
CA PRO A 327 -18.80 24.68 1.55
C PRO A 327 -19.47 24.84 0.18
N GLY A 328 -20.68 24.28 0.04
CA GLY A 328 -21.44 24.28 -1.20
C GLY A 328 -21.22 23.05 -2.10
N MET A 329 -20.45 22.05 -1.66
CA MET A 329 -20.37 20.75 -2.30
C MET A 329 -21.58 19.86 -1.92
N PRO A 330 -22.36 19.34 -2.88
CA PRO A 330 -23.38 18.32 -2.59
C PRO A 330 -22.71 16.98 -2.24
N PRO A 331 -23.14 16.28 -1.16
CA PRO A 331 -22.56 14.99 -0.76
C PRO A 331 -22.57 13.93 -1.87
N ASP A 332 -23.64 13.87 -2.66
CA ASP A 332 -23.76 12.89 -3.76
C ASP A 332 -22.71 13.11 -4.85
N LYS A 333 -22.32 14.37 -5.09
CA LYS A 333 -21.23 14.71 -6.02
C LYS A 333 -19.87 14.40 -5.43
N ALA A 334 -19.67 14.62 -4.12
CA ALA A 334 -18.46 14.23 -3.42
C ALA A 334 -18.25 12.70 -3.49
N ARG A 335 -19.32 11.90 -3.31
CA ARG A 335 -19.31 10.44 -3.55
C ARG A 335 -18.89 10.10 -4.99
N GLN A 336 -19.48 10.74 -6.00
CA GLN A 336 -19.21 10.46 -7.43
C GLN A 336 -17.79 10.79 -7.91
N ILE A 337 -17.00 11.58 -7.16
CA ILE A 337 -15.64 11.96 -7.56
C ILE A 337 -14.53 11.48 -6.62
N ILE A 338 -14.85 10.79 -5.52
CA ILE A 338 -13.84 10.45 -4.52
C ILE A 338 -12.72 9.54 -5.05
N ASP A 339 -13.07 8.60 -5.94
CA ASP A 339 -12.11 7.72 -6.62
C ASP A 339 -11.43 8.37 -7.85
N ARG A 340 -11.78 9.62 -8.19
CA ARG A 340 -11.22 10.41 -9.31
C ARG A 340 -10.19 11.45 -8.87
N VAL A 341 -10.04 11.66 -7.56
CA VAL A 341 -9.21 12.70 -6.96
C VAL A 341 -8.18 12.12 -6.00
N THR A 342 -7.14 12.89 -5.70
CA THR A 342 -6.04 12.49 -4.80
C THR A 342 -5.57 13.68 -3.98
N ILE A 343 -4.87 13.42 -2.87
CA ILE A 343 -4.10 14.45 -2.15
C ILE A 343 -2.58 14.15 -2.20
N TRP A 344 -2.20 12.99 -2.71
CA TRP A 344 -0.82 12.48 -2.73
C TRP A 344 -0.12 12.70 -4.08
N ASP A 345 1.21 12.67 -4.04
CA ASP A 345 2.09 12.79 -5.20
C ASP A 345 2.53 11.43 -5.75
N GLY A 346 3.01 11.43 -7.00
CA GLY A 346 3.59 10.26 -7.67
C GLY A 346 2.56 9.35 -8.34
N SER A 347 3.04 8.32 -9.03
CA SER A 347 2.24 7.40 -9.86
C SER A 347 1.58 6.24 -9.09
N ALA A 348 1.95 6.02 -7.82
CA ALA A 348 1.38 4.96 -6.98
C ALA A 348 1.40 5.31 -5.48
N ARG A 349 0.42 4.80 -4.73
CA ARG A 349 0.36 4.82 -3.26
C ARG A 349 0.86 3.49 -2.70
N TYR A 350 1.44 3.50 -1.50
CA TYR A 350 2.01 2.34 -0.82
C TYR A 350 1.41 2.21 0.59
N GLY A 351 1.21 0.99 1.08
CA GLY A 351 0.73 0.74 2.45
C GLY A 351 -0.77 0.95 2.69
N VAL A 352 -1.55 1.26 1.65
CA VAL A 352 -3.02 1.18 1.70
C VAL A 352 -3.50 -0.25 1.44
N ILE A 353 -4.63 -0.61 2.04
CA ILE A 353 -5.18 -1.96 2.02
C ILE A 353 -6.37 -2.06 1.06
N ASN A 354 -6.35 -3.04 0.15
CA ASN A 354 -7.46 -3.29 -0.78
C ASN A 354 -8.64 -3.99 -0.06
N ILE A 355 -9.76 -3.30 0.09
CA ILE A 355 -10.95 -3.80 0.81
C ILE A 355 -11.79 -4.80 0.00
N ASN A 356 -11.40 -5.18 -1.21
CA ASN A 356 -12.00 -6.30 -1.95
C ASN A 356 -11.28 -7.64 -1.68
N THR A 357 -9.98 -7.59 -1.37
CA THR A 357 -9.12 -8.78 -1.25
C THR A 357 -8.61 -9.02 0.18
N ALA A 358 -8.63 -8.00 1.05
CA ALA A 358 -8.15 -8.11 2.43
C ALA A 358 -8.98 -9.07 3.28
N SER A 359 -8.29 -9.96 3.99
CA SER A 359 -8.90 -10.85 4.98
C SER A 359 -9.30 -10.11 6.26
N PHE A 360 -10.15 -10.73 7.08
CA PHE A 360 -10.58 -10.16 8.37
C PHE A 360 -9.41 -9.73 9.26
N GLU A 361 -8.36 -10.53 9.36
CA GLU A 361 -7.15 -10.23 10.16
C GLU A 361 -6.40 -8.99 9.66
N VAL A 362 -6.41 -8.74 8.34
CA VAL A 362 -5.81 -7.54 7.74
C VAL A 362 -6.71 -6.33 7.95
N LEU A 363 -8.04 -6.47 7.80
CA LEU A 363 -8.99 -5.39 8.09
C LEU A 363 -8.84 -4.93 9.55
N MET A 364 -8.83 -5.86 10.51
CA MET A 364 -8.71 -5.57 11.95
C MET A 364 -7.39 -4.90 12.36
N SER A 365 -6.33 -5.00 11.54
CA SER A 365 -5.08 -4.27 11.77
C SER A 365 -5.25 -2.75 11.65
N ILE A 366 -6.18 -2.26 10.82
CA ILE A 366 -6.41 -0.83 10.59
C ILE A 366 -6.96 -0.19 11.89
N PRO A 367 -6.38 0.92 12.42
CA PRO A 367 -6.74 1.45 13.73
C PRO A 367 -8.21 1.89 13.87
N THR A 368 -8.81 2.34 12.77
CA THR A 368 -10.23 2.74 12.68
C THR A 368 -11.19 1.54 12.62
N MET A 369 -10.69 0.35 12.27
CA MET A 369 -11.55 -0.82 12.05
C MET A 369 -12.05 -1.39 13.37
N SER A 370 -13.35 -1.70 13.39
CA SER A 370 -14.01 -2.51 14.39
C SER A 370 -14.45 -3.84 13.78
N GLU A 371 -14.72 -4.84 14.63
CA GLU A 371 -15.25 -6.13 14.20
C GLU A 371 -16.58 -5.98 13.42
N ALA A 372 -17.41 -5.01 13.77
CA ALA A 372 -18.66 -4.74 13.06
C ALA A 372 -18.40 -4.24 11.62
N ILE A 373 -17.48 -3.29 11.43
CA ILE A 373 -17.12 -2.78 10.10
C ILE A 373 -16.42 -3.85 9.26
N ALA A 374 -15.52 -4.65 9.88
CA ALA A 374 -14.83 -5.73 9.18
C ALA A 374 -15.80 -6.82 8.70
N ASN A 375 -16.81 -7.17 9.52
CA ASN A 375 -17.87 -8.09 9.11
C ASN A 375 -18.81 -7.47 8.06
N ASP A 376 -19.20 -6.20 8.18
CA ASP A 376 -20.02 -5.51 7.16
C ASP A 376 -19.32 -5.46 5.80
N ILE A 377 -18.00 -5.20 5.77
CA ILE A 377 -17.20 -5.21 4.54
C ILE A 377 -17.20 -6.61 3.90
N ILE A 378 -17.05 -7.68 4.67
CA ILE A 378 -17.06 -9.06 4.15
C ILE A 378 -18.47 -9.46 3.69
N ALA A 379 -19.49 -9.19 4.49
CA ALA A 379 -20.89 -9.47 4.15
C ALA A 379 -21.34 -8.71 2.89
N PHE A 380 -20.85 -7.49 2.67
CA PHE A 380 -21.04 -6.74 1.44
C PHE A 380 -20.42 -7.48 0.23
N ARG A 381 -19.15 -7.91 0.32
CA ARG A 381 -18.51 -8.68 -0.76
C ARG A 381 -19.30 -9.94 -1.13
N ASP A 382 -19.73 -10.69 -0.12
CA ASP A 382 -20.43 -11.97 -0.29
C ASP A 382 -21.88 -11.80 -0.84
N THR A 383 -22.51 -10.64 -0.62
CA THR A 383 -23.93 -10.39 -0.96
C THR A 383 -24.10 -9.51 -2.20
N ASN A 384 -23.27 -8.48 -2.35
CA ASN A 384 -23.39 -7.44 -3.37
C ASN A 384 -22.32 -7.55 -4.47
N GLY A 385 -21.24 -8.29 -4.23
CA GLY A 385 -20.03 -8.28 -5.05
C GLY A 385 -19.00 -7.26 -4.56
N ALA A 386 -17.98 -7.00 -5.38
CA ALA A 386 -16.88 -6.10 -5.03
C ALA A 386 -17.36 -4.66 -4.78
N PHE A 387 -16.59 -3.93 -3.96
CA PHE A 387 -16.65 -2.47 -3.90
C PHE A 387 -16.09 -1.90 -5.22
N GLU A 388 -16.96 -1.21 -5.97
CA GLU A 388 -16.65 -0.51 -7.23
C GLU A 388 -16.28 0.97 -6.99
N SER A 389 -16.57 1.50 -5.79
CA SER A 389 -16.19 2.84 -5.35
C SER A 389 -15.94 2.86 -3.84
N LEU A 390 -14.95 3.62 -3.38
CA LEU A 390 -14.76 3.86 -1.94
C LEU A 390 -15.98 4.52 -1.29
N SER A 391 -16.81 5.24 -2.05
CA SER A 391 -18.02 5.87 -1.52
C SER A 391 -19.06 4.89 -0.97
N GLN A 392 -19.06 3.63 -1.43
CA GLN A 392 -19.98 2.57 -0.96
C GLN A 392 -19.71 2.16 0.50
N LEU A 393 -18.56 2.51 1.08
CA LEU A 393 -18.32 2.36 2.53
C LEU A 393 -19.33 3.16 3.37
N LEU A 394 -19.86 4.27 2.85
CA LEU A 394 -20.89 5.09 3.51
C LEU A 394 -22.30 4.49 3.44
N ASP A 395 -22.45 3.31 2.81
CA ASP A 395 -23.71 2.56 2.75
C ASP A 395 -23.71 1.35 3.70
N LEU A 396 -22.60 1.11 4.42
CA LEU A 396 -22.47 0.08 5.45
C LEU A 396 -23.05 0.56 6.78
N PRO A 397 -23.86 -0.24 7.50
CA PRO A 397 -24.56 0.21 8.71
C PRO A 397 -23.63 0.52 9.90
N SER A 398 -22.42 -0.05 9.94
CA SER A 398 -21.42 0.24 10.98
C SER A 398 -20.49 1.42 10.66
N VAL A 399 -20.66 2.12 9.54
CA VAL A 399 -19.76 3.21 9.10
C VAL A 399 -20.49 4.56 9.10
N ASP A 400 -20.16 5.41 10.07
CA ASP A 400 -20.54 6.82 10.07
C ASP A 400 -19.51 7.72 9.34
N GLU A 401 -19.82 9.00 9.19
CA GLU A 401 -18.96 9.96 8.48
C GLU A 401 -17.60 10.16 9.17
N GLU A 402 -17.52 10.05 10.51
CA GLU A 402 -16.28 10.18 11.28
C GLU A 402 -15.37 8.95 11.11
N THR A 403 -15.98 7.76 11.08
CA THR A 403 -15.35 6.49 10.77
C THR A 403 -14.85 6.46 9.34
N PHE A 404 -15.68 6.85 8.36
CA PHE A 404 -15.29 6.97 6.97
C PHE A 404 -14.11 7.94 6.79
N ARG A 405 -14.17 9.12 7.43
CA ARG A 405 -13.08 10.13 7.46
C ARG A 405 -11.75 9.58 7.96
N ARG A 406 -11.76 8.67 8.93
CA ARG A 406 -10.56 8.00 9.45
C ARG A 406 -10.18 6.72 8.70
N LEU A 407 -11.00 6.24 7.77
CA LEU A 407 -10.80 4.99 7.05
C LEU A 407 -10.34 5.22 5.60
N VAL A 408 -10.97 6.15 4.87
CA VAL A 408 -10.83 6.31 3.41
C VAL A 408 -9.39 6.47 2.94
N ASP A 409 -8.53 7.16 3.70
CA ASP A 409 -7.13 7.37 3.34
C ASP A 409 -6.24 6.14 3.56
N ARG A 410 -6.70 5.13 4.32
CA ARG A 410 -6.00 3.86 4.61
C ARG A 410 -6.38 2.72 3.66
N VAL A 411 -7.46 2.86 2.91
CA VAL A 411 -8.02 1.80 2.06
C VAL A 411 -7.91 2.12 0.57
N SER A 412 -8.14 1.10 -0.25
CA SER A 412 -8.41 1.20 -1.68
C SER A 412 -9.34 0.07 -2.10
N ILE A 413 -9.83 0.12 -3.34
CA ILE A 413 -10.51 -1.00 -4.03
C ILE A 413 -9.63 -1.62 -5.13
N ARG A 414 -8.39 -1.13 -5.30
CA ARG A 414 -7.48 -1.44 -6.42
C ARG A 414 -6.11 -1.94 -5.97
N THR A 415 -5.36 -2.52 -6.91
CA THR A 415 -3.95 -2.90 -6.76
C THR A 415 -3.16 -2.75 -8.06
N ASN A 416 -1.84 -2.58 -7.92
CA ASN A 416 -0.86 -2.83 -8.97
C ASN A 416 -0.04 -4.10 -8.69
N THR A 417 -0.03 -4.65 -7.47
CA THR A 417 0.94 -5.67 -7.06
C THR A 417 0.29 -7.04 -6.83
N PHE A 418 0.67 -8.00 -7.67
CA PHE A 418 0.10 -9.34 -7.70
C PHE A 418 1.19 -10.40 -7.49
N ARG A 419 0.91 -11.42 -6.67
CA ARG A 419 1.70 -12.66 -6.59
C ARG A 419 1.07 -13.71 -7.47
N ILE A 420 1.81 -14.21 -8.46
CA ILE A 420 1.36 -15.25 -9.39
C ILE A 420 2.05 -16.57 -9.04
N ILE A 421 1.26 -17.61 -8.79
CA ILE A 421 1.70 -18.99 -8.59
C ILE A 421 1.15 -19.82 -9.74
N SER A 422 1.97 -20.08 -10.76
CA SER A 422 1.62 -20.95 -11.88
C SER A 422 2.26 -22.32 -11.73
N VAL A 423 1.47 -23.38 -11.93
CA VAL A 423 1.95 -24.77 -11.85
C VAL A 423 1.53 -25.56 -13.07
N GLY A 424 2.51 -25.96 -13.88
CA GLY A 424 2.33 -26.93 -14.95
C GLY A 424 2.41 -28.36 -14.40
N TRP A 425 1.51 -29.23 -14.85
CA TRP A 425 1.39 -30.64 -14.45
C TRP A 425 1.26 -31.54 -15.68
N MET A 426 2.05 -32.61 -15.71
CA MET A 426 1.93 -33.70 -16.69
C MET A 426 1.29 -34.93 -16.05
N ASN A 427 0.61 -35.74 -16.85
CA ASN A 427 -0.04 -36.99 -16.41
C ASN A 427 0.94 -38.05 -15.85
N SER A 428 2.24 -37.92 -16.13
CA SER A 428 3.32 -38.72 -15.53
C SER A 428 3.72 -38.32 -14.10
N GLY A 429 3.15 -37.23 -13.58
CA GLY A 429 3.51 -36.65 -12.27
C GLY A 429 4.68 -35.67 -12.31
N ALA A 430 5.28 -35.42 -13.49
CA ALA A 430 6.19 -34.29 -13.67
C ALA A 430 5.43 -32.96 -13.48
N ARG A 431 6.06 -32.00 -12.80
CA ARG A 431 5.47 -30.70 -12.47
C ARG A 431 6.55 -29.62 -12.47
N HIS A 432 6.14 -28.38 -12.71
CA HIS A 432 7.00 -27.21 -12.55
C HIS A 432 6.20 -26.06 -11.92
N VAL A 433 6.78 -25.36 -10.96
CA VAL A 433 6.15 -24.25 -10.22
C VAL A 433 6.92 -22.96 -10.46
N ILE A 434 6.24 -21.96 -11.02
CA ILE A 434 6.70 -20.58 -11.06
C ILE A 434 5.97 -19.80 -9.96
N GLU A 435 6.71 -19.17 -9.06
CA GLU A 435 6.22 -18.18 -8.11
C GLU A 435 6.89 -16.84 -8.41
N CYS A 436 6.10 -15.82 -8.74
CA CYS A 436 6.62 -14.47 -8.93
C CYS A 436 5.73 -13.41 -8.26
N VAL A 437 6.28 -12.23 -8.03
CA VAL A 437 5.50 -11.02 -7.70
C VAL A 437 5.73 -10.01 -8.80
N VAL A 438 4.67 -9.43 -9.33
CA VAL A 438 4.69 -8.46 -10.42
C VAL A 438 3.96 -7.18 -10.04
N GLU A 439 4.47 -6.04 -10.52
CA GLU A 439 3.85 -4.73 -10.40
C GLU A 439 3.38 -4.27 -11.78
N ARG A 440 2.06 -4.13 -11.95
CA ARG A 440 1.39 -3.55 -13.12
C ARG A 440 1.71 -2.05 -13.18
N LEU A 441 2.47 -1.63 -14.18
CA LEU A 441 2.84 -0.22 -14.36
C LEU A 441 1.84 0.51 -15.28
N PRO A 442 1.41 1.74 -14.94
CA PRO A 442 0.56 2.55 -15.80
C PRO A 442 1.32 3.01 -17.06
N HIS A 443 0.57 3.33 -18.13
CA HIS A 443 1.08 3.55 -19.48
C HIS A 443 1.80 4.91 -19.68
N SER A 444 2.86 5.18 -18.90
CA SER A 444 3.81 6.26 -19.17
C SER A 444 5.15 5.68 -19.69
N PRO A 445 5.51 5.88 -20.97
CA PRO A 445 6.82 5.46 -21.49
C PRO A 445 8.01 6.17 -20.84
N THR A 446 7.75 7.25 -20.08
CA THR A 446 8.75 8.22 -19.64
C THR A 446 9.33 7.94 -18.25
N GLU A 447 8.54 7.44 -17.27
CA GLU A 447 9.07 7.19 -15.91
C GLU A 447 9.99 5.96 -15.86
N VAL A 448 9.73 4.94 -16.68
CA VAL A 448 10.43 3.64 -16.64
C VAL A 448 11.94 3.78 -16.85
N ALA A 449 12.39 4.79 -17.60
CA ALA A 449 13.80 5.06 -17.84
C ALA A 449 14.57 5.62 -16.62
N SER A 450 13.88 6.05 -15.56
CA SER A 450 14.50 6.68 -14.38
C SER A 450 14.81 5.70 -13.25
N ARG A 451 14.03 4.62 -13.12
CA ARG A 451 14.20 3.61 -12.06
C ARG A 451 15.24 2.58 -12.51
N LYS A 452 16.47 2.66 -11.98
CA LYS A 452 17.47 1.59 -12.14
C LYS A 452 16.89 0.27 -11.62
N PRO A 453 16.79 -0.79 -12.43
CA PRO A 453 16.44 -2.11 -11.92
C PRO A 453 17.62 -2.64 -11.09
N GLN A 454 17.45 -2.73 -9.78
CA GLN A 454 18.23 -3.71 -9.01
C GLN A 454 17.74 -5.10 -9.44
N THR A 455 18.68 -6.00 -9.76
CA THR A 455 18.45 -7.32 -10.38
C THR A 455 18.27 -7.31 -11.91
N GLU A 456 19.38 -7.17 -12.65
CA GLU A 456 19.45 -7.63 -14.05
C GLU A 456 19.47 -9.18 -14.10
N LEU A 457 18.30 -9.83 -14.06
CA LEU A 457 18.14 -11.27 -14.31
C LEU A 457 17.15 -11.57 -15.45
N PHE A 458 17.22 -10.78 -16.52
CA PHE A 458 16.53 -11.05 -17.79
C PHE A 458 17.49 -11.05 -18.99
N SER A 459 18.55 -11.87 -18.91
CA SER A 459 19.48 -12.13 -20.02
C SER A 459 19.08 -13.30 -20.93
N THR A 460 17.82 -13.76 -20.86
CA THR A 460 17.18 -14.68 -21.82
C THR A 460 15.78 -14.18 -22.17
N SER A 461 15.76 -13.13 -22.98
CA SER A 461 14.69 -12.80 -23.94
C SER A 461 13.23 -13.03 -23.50
N PHE A 462 12.71 -12.13 -22.66
CA PHE A 462 11.33 -11.66 -22.83
C PHE A 462 11.37 -10.14 -23.03
N ARG A 463 11.66 -9.74 -24.27
CA ARG A 463 11.75 -8.33 -24.71
C ARG A 463 10.91 -8.04 -25.96
N GLU A 464 10.04 -8.98 -26.32
CA GLU A 464 9.01 -8.80 -27.33
C GLU A 464 7.74 -8.28 -26.63
N PRO A 465 7.20 -7.11 -27.00
CA PRO A 465 5.83 -6.77 -26.64
C PRO A 465 4.88 -7.77 -27.30
N ILE A 466 3.82 -8.20 -26.61
CA ILE A 466 2.84 -9.16 -27.14
C ILE A 466 1.94 -8.46 -28.16
N THR A 467 2.44 -8.28 -29.38
CA THR A 467 1.77 -7.53 -30.45
C THR A 467 0.71 -8.37 -31.15
N HIS A 468 -0.53 -8.36 -30.63
CA HIS A 468 -1.69 -8.80 -31.40
C HIS A 468 -1.94 -7.85 -32.58
N SER A 469 -1.57 -8.27 -33.79
CA SER A 469 -1.74 -7.51 -35.03
C SER A 469 -3.21 -7.42 -35.47
N GLY A 470 -3.98 -6.51 -34.88
CA GLY A 470 -5.35 -6.24 -35.30
C GLY A 470 -6.10 -5.22 -34.45
N SER A 471 -6.48 -4.10 -35.08
CA SER A 471 -7.27 -2.97 -34.56
C SER A 471 -6.60 -2.05 -33.52
N SER A 472 -6.81 -0.76 -33.74
CA SER A 472 -6.65 0.44 -32.89
C SER A 472 -6.05 0.27 -31.49
N LYS A 473 -4.99 1.07 -31.19
CA LYS A 473 -4.45 1.40 -29.85
C LYS A 473 -4.84 0.39 -28.76
N LYS A 474 -4.13 -0.73 -28.66
CA LYS A 474 -4.34 -1.73 -27.61
C LYS A 474 -3.35 -1.53 -26.48
N ASP A 475 -3.86 -1.58 -25.26
CA ASP A 475 -3.18 -1.13 -24.06
C ASP A 475 -2.07 -2.10 -23.65
N THR A 476 -0.84 -1.71 -23.95
CA THR A 476 0.35 -2.49 -23.60
C THR A 476 0.77 -2.17 -22.17
N TYR A 477 0.19 -2.90 -21.21
CA TYR A 477 0.67 -2.89 -19.83
C TYR A 477 2.09 -3.48 -19.74
N THR A 478 2.91 -2.92 -18.85
CA THR A 478 4.24 -3.43 -18.54
C THR A 478 4.26 -3.94 -17.10
N PHE A 479 4.72 -5.17 -16.89
CA PHE A 479 4.86 -5.76 -15.56
C PHE A 479 6.32 -5.71 -15.12
N LEU A 480 6.58 -5.06 -13.98
CA LEU A 480 7.87 -5.08 -13.31
C LEU A 480 7.92 -6.27 -12.35
N VAL A 481 8.79 -7.24 -12.62
CA VAL A 481 9.01 -8.38 -11.72
C VAL A 481 9.74 -7.91 -10.47
N ARG A 482 9.12 -8.10 -9.30
CA ARG A 482 9.65 -7.76 -7.97
C ARG A 482 10.27 -8.95 -7.24
N TYR A 483 9.80 -10.17 -7.54
CA TYR A 483 10.34 -11.43 -7.02
C TYR A 483 10.13 -12.54 -8.06
N TRP A 484 11.04 -13.50 -8.14
CA TRP A 484 10.98 -14.63 -9.07
C TRP A 484 11.58 -15.90 -8.46
N ARG A 485 10.89 -17.04 -8.62
CA ARG A 485 11.35 -18.36 -8.21
C ARG A 485 10.73 -19.45 -9.07
N GLU A 486 11.57 -20.37 -9.54
CA GLU A 486 11.18 -21.57 -10.30
C GLU A 486 11.64 -22.84 -9.55
N ARG A 487 10.87 -23.94 -9.62
CA ARG A 487 11.19 -25.24 -8.97
C ARG A 487 10.40 -26.43 -9.52
#